data_AF-A0A4U9I1P8-F1
#
_entry.id   AF-A0A4U9I1P8-F1
#
_cell.length_a   1.000
_cell.length_b   1.000
_cell.length_c   1.000
_cell.angle_alpha   90.00
_cell.angle_beta   90.00
_cell.angle_gamma   90.00
#
_symmetry.space_group_name_H-M   'P 1'
#
loop_
_entity.id
_entity.type
_entity.pdbx_description
1 polymer ?
#
loop_
_entity_poly.entity_id
_entity_poly.type
_entity_poly.pdbx_seq_one_letter_code
_entity_poly.pdbx_strand_id
1 'polypeptide(L)' 'MSKNTLYPVVMAGGSGSRLWPLSRVLYPKQFLCLKGELTMLQTTVNRLNGVMCESRW' A
#
# COMPACT_ATOMS: atom_id res chain seq x y z
N MET A 1 -20.95 5.81 25.69
CA MET A 1 -19.53 6.00 25.28
C MET A 1 -19.45 5.75 23.79
N SER A 2 -18.99 6.72 22.99
CA SER A 2 -18.81 6.51 21.54
C SER A 2 -17.61 5.59 21.30
N LYS A 3 -17.79 4.60 20.42
CA LYS A 3 -16.72 3.69 20.01
C LYS A 3 -15.81 4.47 19.05
N ASN A 4 -14.54 4.65 19.40
CA ASN A 4 -13.59 5.39 18.57
C ASN A 4 -13.03 4.44 17.49
N THR A 5 -13.60 4.46 16.29
CA THR A 5 -13.21 3.57 15.19
C THR A 5 -12.08 4.19 14.37
N LEU A 6 -10.98 3.46 14.19
CA LEU A 6 -9.86 3.88 13.36
C LEU A 6 -9.99 3.27 11.95
N TYR A 7 -9.88 4.11 10.92
CA TYR A 7 -9.94 3.69 9.52
C TYR A 7 -8.60 3.94 8.83
N PRO A 8 -7.88 2.90 8.38
CA PRO A 8 -6.60 3.06 7.72
C PRO A 8 -6.80 3.55 6.28
N VAL A 9 -5.98 4.52 5.86
CA VAL A 9 -5.94 5.01 4.47
C VAL A 9 -4.52 4.88 3.94
N VAL A 10 -4.34 4.09 2.88
CA VAL A 10 -3.04 3.91 2.22
C VAL A 10 -2.99 4.81 0.98
N MET A 11 -2.13 5.83 1.02
CA MET A 11 -1.91 6.70 -0.13
C MET A 11 -1.02 6.02 -1.17
N ALA A 12 -1.57 5.68 -2.34
CA ALA A 12 -0.85 5.01 -3.43
C ALA A 12 -0.71 5.94 -4.66
N GLY A 13 0.20 6.90 -4.58
CA GLY A 13 0.46 7.87 -5.64
C GLY A 13 1.95 8.07 -5.98
N GLY A 14 2.19 9.03 -6.88
CA GLY A 14 3.51 9.39 -7.41
C GLY A 14 3.87 8.63 -8.69
N SER A 15 4.54 9.31 -9.63
CA SER A 15 4.85 8.79 -10.97
C SER A 15 5.85 7.62 -11.00
N GLY A 16 6.62 7.43 -9.94
CA GLY A 16 7.64 6.38 -9.85
C GLY A 16 8.82 6.56 -10.82
N SER A 17 9.09 7.79 -11.29
CA SER A 17 10.16 8.07 -12.26
C SER A 17 11.56 7.60 -11.83
N ARG A 18 11.86 7.60 -10.53
CA ARG A 18 13.14 7.09 -9.98
C ARG A 18 13.30 5.56 -10.08
N LEU A 19 12.21 4.84 -10.32
CA LEU A 19 12.19 3.38 -10.49
C LEU A 19 12.08 2.99 -11.97
N TRP A 20 12.26 3.92 -12.91
CA TRP A 20 12.37 3.56 -14.31
C TRP A 20 13.58 2.63 -14.53
N PRO A 21 13.49 1.58 -15.37
CA PRO A 21 12.41 1.23 -16.28
C PRO A 21 11.26 0.40 -15.68
N LEU A 22 11.39 0.01 -14.41
CA LEU A 22 10.43 -0.88 -13.73
C LEU A 22 9.06 -0.21 -13.55
N SER A 23 9.03 1.07 -13.15
CA SER A 23 7.80 1.85 -13.05
C SER A 23 7.55 2.66 -14.32
N ARG A 24 6.35 2.52 -14.90
CA ARG A 24 5.88 3.24 -16.09
C ARG A 24 4.44 3.71 -15.88
N VAL A 25 3.92 4.53 -16.79
CA VAL A 25 2.54 5.05 -16.71
C VAL A 25 1.51 3.92 -16.55
N LEU A 26 1.67 2.83 -17.32
CA LEU A 26 0.78 1.67 -17.27
C LEU A 26 1.22 0.60 -16.26
N TYR A 27 2.38 0.78 -15.61
CA TYR A 27 2.94 -0.13 -14.61
C TYR A 27 3.36 0.66 -13.36
N PRO A 28 2.39 1.11 -12.53
CA PRO A 28 2.66 1.96 -11.39
C PRO A 28 3.51 1.27 -10.31
N LYS A 29 4.40 2.04 -9.66
CA LYS A 29 5.34 1.52 -8.65
C LYS A 29 4.71 0.69 -7.53
N GLN A 30 3.50 1.03 -7.09
CA GLN A 30 2.85 0.37 -5.95
C GLN A 30 2.55 -1.11 -6.22
N PHE A 31 2.48 -1.51 -7.49
CA PHE A 31 2.25 -2.90 -7.91
C PHE A 31 3.54 -3.66 -8.20
N LEU A 32 4.71 -3.05 -8.01
CA LEU A 32 5.99 -3.74 -8.19
C LEU A 32 6.32 -4.60 -6.96
N CYS A 33 6.83 -5.81 -7.20
CA CYS A 33 7.40 -6.69 -6.17
C CYS A 33 8.89 -6.39 -6.00
N LEU A 34 9.24 -5.26 -5.37
CA LEU A 34 10.64 -4.87 -5.19
C LEU A 34 11.37 -5.67 -4.10
N LYS A 35 10.62 -6.27 -3.17
CA LYS A 35 11.17 -7.03 -2.06
C LYS A 35 10.30 -8.25 -1.78
N GLY A 36 10.75 -9.40 -2.29
CA GLY A 36 10.03 -10.67 -2.18
C GLY A 36 8.86 -10.76 -3.15
N GLU A 37 7.90 -11.62 -2.81
CA GLU A 37 6.80 -12.02 -3.70
C GLU A 37 5.63 -11.03 -3.74
N LEU A 38 5.50 -10.17 -2.72
CA LEU A 38 4.37 -9.26 -2.58
C LEU A 38 4.66 -7.91 -3.24
N THR A 39 3.62 -7.33 -3.83
CA THR A 39 3.68 -5.94 -4.29
C THR A 39 3.95 -5.00 -3.11
N MET A 40 4.51 -3.81 -3.40
CA MET A 40 4.68 -2.77 -2.39
C MET A 40 3.36 -2.42 -1.68
N LEU A 41 2.23 -2.41 -2.42
CA LEU A 41 0.92 -2.15 -1.86
C LEU A 41 0.47 -3.26 -0.90
N GLN A 42 0.55 -4.53 -1.31
CA GLN A 42 0.22 -5.67 -0.45
C GLN A 42 1.10 -5.71 0.80
N THR A 43 2.41 -5.49 0.64
CA THR A 43 3.35 -5.38 1.77
C THR A 43 2.96 -4.24 2.71
N THR A 44 2.44 -3.13 2.18
CA THR A 44 1.98 -2.00 2.99
C THR A 44 0.72 -2.31 3.78
N VAL A 45 -0.25 -3.01 3.17
CA VAL A 45 -1.45 -3.46 3.86
C VAL A 45 -1.11 -4.48 4.95
N ASN A 46 -0.21 -5.43 4.67
CA ASN A 46 0.23 -6.42 5.65
C ASN A 46 0.89 -5.82 6.90
N ARG A 47 1.47 -4.61 6.80
CA ARG A 47 1.99 -3.89 7.99
C ARG A 47 0.89 -3.43 8.96
N LEU A 48 -0.37 -3.44 8.54
CA LEU A 48 -1.52 -3.16 9.41
C LEU A 48 -1.90 -4.35 10.28
N ASN A 49 -1.32 -5.55 10.04
CA ASN A 49 -1.56 -6.71 10.90
C ASN A 49 -1.13 -6.40 12.34
N GLY A 50 -2.07 -6.54 13.28
CA GLY A 50 -1.86 -6.20 14.69
C GLY A 50 -2.26 -4.76 15.06
N VAL A 51 -2.68 -3.94 14.11
CA VAL A 51 -3.27 -2.62 14.38
C VAL A 51 -4.77 -2.79 14.66
N MET A 52 -5.24 -2.25 15.80
CA MET A 52 -6.67 -2.24 16.14
C MET A 52 -7.39 -1.19 15.31
N CYS A 53 -7.73 -1.56 14.07
CA CYS A 53 -8.46 -0.71 13.13
C CYS A 53 -9.56 -1.48 12.41
N GLU A 54 -10.58 -0.75 11.98
CA GLU A 54 -11.66 -1.31 11.16
C GLU A 54 -11.15 -1.54 9.74
N SER A 55 -11.39 -2.74 9.22
CA SER A 55 -11.05 -3.12 7.85
C SER A 55 -12.36 -3.20 7.06
N ARG A 56 -12.54 -2.34 6.05
CA ARG A 56 -13.81 -2.22 5.31
C ARG A 56 -13.68 -2.55 3.82
N TRP A 57 -12.72 -3.40 3.47
CA TRP A 57 -12.31 -3.71 2.10
C TRP A 57 -12.35 -5.19 1.85
#